data_AF-A0A8I0LA07-F1
#
_entry.id   AF-A0A8I0LA07-F1
#
_cell.length_a   1.000
_cell.length_b   1.000
_cell.length_c   1.000
_cell.angle_alpha   90.00
_cell.angle_beta   90.00
_cell.angle_gamma   90.00
#
_symmetry.space_group_name_H-M   'P 1'
#
loop_
_entity.id
_entity.type
_entity.pdbx_description
1 polymer ?
#
loop_
_entity_poly.entity_id
_entity_poly.type
_entity_poly.pdbx_seq_one_letter_code
_entity_poly.pdbx_strand_id
1 'polypeptide(L)'
;EPWETALPESIKLAYLPKLGIIRLRLTGRGQKKSEVENALNREQAKLEAILGDDIFCEEDIPLEVIVGELLKKKNLTVSTAESCTGGSIA
;
A
#
# COMPACT_ATOMS: atom_id res chain seq x y z
N GLU A 1 -0.73 17.57 4.47
CA GLU A 1 0.63 18.18 4.43
C GLU A 1 1.33 18.26 5.79
N PRO A 2 0.70 18.70 6.90
CA PRO A 2 1.42 18.89 8.18
C PRO A 2 2.14 17.64 8.71
N TRP A 3 1.54 16.45 8.51
CA TRP A 3 2.16 15.18 8.88
C TRP A 3 3.44 14.89 8.06
N GLU A 4 3.38 15.06 6.74
CA GLU A 4 4.51 14.78 5.86
C GLU A 4 5.71 15.70 6.15
N THR A 5 5.44 16.98 6.38
CA THR A 5 6.48 17.96 6.77
C THR A 5 7.04 17.71 8.17
N ALA A 6 6.33 16.95 9.01
CA ALA A 6 6.73 16.63 10.38
C ALA A 6 7.41 15.26 10.50
N LEU A 7 7.69 14.57 9.38
CA LEU A 7 8.41 13.31 9.41
C LEU A 7 9.82 13.50 10.01
N PRO A 8 10.27 12.60 10.90
CA PRO A 8 11.64 12.63 11.40
C PRO A 8 12.65 12.53 10.25
N GLU A 9 13.82 13.17 10.35
CA GLU A 9 14.87 13.11 9.31
C GLU A 9 15.32 11.67 8.97
N SER A 10 15.19 10.76 9.94
CA SER A 10 15.49 9.35 9.78
C SER A 10 14.45 8.59 8.92
N ILE A 11 13.29 9.17 8.62
CA ILE A 11 12.21 8.57 7.84
C ILE A 11 11.99 9.39 6.57
N LYS A 12 11.97 8.70 5.42
CA LYS A 12 11.64 9.29 4.14
C LYS A 12 10.35 8.72 3.58
N LEU A 13 9.49 9.59 3.05
CA LEU A 13 8.33 9.20 2.25
C LEU A 13 8.70 9.26 0.76
N ALA A 14 8.26 8.27 0.00
CA ALA A 14 8.30 8.27 -1.45
C ALA A 14 6.94 7.93 -2.03
N TYR A 15 6.58 8.64 -3.10
CA TYR A 15 5.39 8.38 -3.91
C TYR A 15 5.80 7.53 -5.11
N LEU A 16 5.20 6.35 -5.23
CA LEU A 16 5.48 5.38 -6.29
C LEU A 16 4.19 5.13 -7.10
N PRO A 17 3.89 5.96 -8.11
CA PRO A 17 2.70 5.80 -8.93
C PRO A 17 2.74 4.49 -9.72
N LYS A 18 1.59 3.83 -9.80
CA LYS A 18 1.30 2.77 -10.76
C LYS A 18 -0.04 3.08 -11.43
N LEU A 19 -0.39 2.35 -12.49
CA LEU A 19 -1.66 2.57 -13.16
C LEU A 19 -2.82 2.30 -12.16
N GLY A 20 -3.65 3.32 -11.90
CA GLY A 20 -4.83 3.22 -11.04
C GLY A 20 -4.58 3.22 -9.52
N ILE A 21 -3.32 3.16 -9.06
CA ILE A 21 -2.97 3.17 -7.63
C ILE A 21 -1.71 4.00 -7.37
N ILE A 22 -1.59 4.56 -6.18
CA ILE A 22 -0.33 5.15 -5.70
C ILE A 22 0.18 4.36 -4.51
N ARG A 23 1.45 3.94 -4.56
CA ARG A 23 2.09 3.31 -3.42
C ARG A 23 2.88 4.36 -2.65
N LEU A 24 2.57 4.51 -1.38
CA LEU A 24 3.38 5.28 -0.45
C LEU A 24 4.40 4.37 0.20
N ARG A 25 5.67 4.78 0.21
CA ARG A 25 6.76 4.01 0.83
C ARG A 25 7.43 4.84 1.91
N LEU A 26 7.34 4.38 3.15
CA LEU A 26 8.12 4.89 4.27
C LEU A 26 9.44 4.11 4.37
N THR A 27 10.56 4.82 4.42
CA THR A 27 11.90 4.24 4.58
C THR A 27 12.57 4.83 5.80
N GLY A 28 12.81 4.01 6.83
CA GLY A 28 13.52 4.38 8.05
C GLY A 28 15.01 4.04 7.98
N ARG A 29 15.86 4.87 8.58
CA ARG A 29 17.30 4.62 8.73
C ARG A 29 17.72 4.82 10.18
N GLY A 30 18.56 3.93 10.69
CA GLY A 30 19.09 4.03 12.04
C GLY A 30 19.98 2.83 12.37
N GLN A 31 20.69 2.92 13.51
CA GLN A 31 21.63 1.88 13.92
C GLN A 31 20.94 0.71 14.63
N LYS A 32 19.80 0.96 15.27
CA LYS A 32 19.08 -0.03 16.06
C LYS A 32 17.72 -0.31 15.43
N LYS A 33 17.55 -1.55 14.95
CA LYS A 33 16.36 -2.00 14.22
C LYS A 33 15.06 -1.68 14.97
N SER A 34 14.98 -2.01 16.26
CA SER A 34 13.75 -1.82 17.04
C SER A 34 13.34 -0.36 17.20
N GLU A 35 14.30 0.57 17.26
CA GLU A 35 14.00 2.01 17.32
C GLU A 35 13.46 2.52 15.98
N VAL A 36 14.03 2.05 14.87
CA VAL A 36 13.56 2.38 13.52
C VAL A 36 12.16 1.81 13.29
N GLU A 37 11.91 0.55 13.68
CA GLU A 37 10.60 -0.09 13.56
C GLU A 37 9.54 0.66 14.38
N ASN A 38 9.84 1.00 15.63
CA ASN A 38 8.91 1.77 16.48
C ASN A 38 8.59 3.15 15.88
N ALA A 39 9.59 3.83 15.32
CA ALA A 39 9.39 5.12 14.67
C ALA A 39 8.54 4.98 13.39
N LEU A 40 8.82 3.97 12.56
CA LEU A 40 8.04 3.67 11.35
C LEU A 40 6.59 3.36 11.70
N ASN A 41 6.35 2.46 12.66
CA ASN A 41 5.00 2.07 13.08
C ASN A 41 4.19 3.28 13.59
N ARG A 42 4.84 4.19 14.33
CA ARG A 42 4.19 5.42 14.80
C ARG A 42 3.77 6.33 13.66
N GLU A 43 4.62 6.53 12.66
CA GLU A 43 4.29 7.38 11.52
C GLU A 43 3.30 6.70 10.55
N GLN A 44 3.39 5.39 10.40
CA GLN A 44 2.42 4.57 9.66
C GLN A 44 1.02 4.70 10.27
N ALA A 45 0.86 4.54 11.58
CA ALA A 45 -0.45 4.65 12.23
C ALA A 45 -1.10 6.05 12.05
N LYS A 46 -0.29 7.11 12.00
CA LYS A 46 -0.80 8.45 11.68
C LYS A 46 -1.22 8.55 10.22
N LEU A 47 -0.46 7.97 9.31
CA LEU A 47 -0.80 7.94 7.89
C LEU A 47 -2.09 7.16 7.63
N GLU A 48 -2.26 6.02 8.29
CA GLU A 48 -3.50 5.23 8.27
C GLU A 48 -4.70 6.05 8.75
N ALA A 49 -4.56 6.82 9.82
CA ALA A 49 -5.61 7.70 10.30
C ALA A 49 -5.97 8.84 9.32
N ILE A 50 -5.03 9.24 8.45
CA ILE A 50 -5.24 10.27 7.42
C ILE A 50 -5.93 9.70 6.18
N LEU A 51 -5.50 8.52 5.72
CA LEU A 51 -5.96 7.92 4.47
C LEU A 51 -7.19 7.03 4.65
N GLY A 52 -7.35 6.39 5.81
CA GLY A 52 -8.49 5.52 6.11
C GLY A 52 -8.74 4.47 5.04
N ASP A 53 -9.96 4.50 4.47
CA ASP A 53 -10.45 3.52 3.50
C ASP A 53 -9.74 3.57 2.13
N ASP A 54 -8.91 4.58 1.87
CA ASP A 54 -8.08 4.64 0.66
C ASP A 54 -6.91 3.63 0.70
N ILE A 55 -6.59 3.07 1.87
CA ILE A 55 -5.58 2.02 2.02
C ILE A 55 -6.25 0.65 1.82
N PHE A 56 -5.90 -0.04 0.73
CA PHE A 56 -6.35 -1.41 0.46
C PHE A 56 -5.27 -2.47 0.72
N CYS A 57 -4.00 -2.08 0.90
CA CYS A 57 -2.89 -2.99 1.17
C CYS A 57 -1.70 -2.25 1.79
N GLU A 58 -1.09 -2.83 2.82
CA GLU A 58 0.15 -2.35 3.46
C GLU A 58 1.40 -3.09 2.95
N GLU A 59 1.21 -4.18 2.21
CA GLU A 59 2.28 -5.03 1.71
C GLU A 59 2.59 -4.76 0.23
N ASP A 60 3.74 -5.23 -0.25
CA ASP A 60 4.10 -5.18 -1.66
C ASP A 60 3.42 -6.31 -2.46
N ILE A 61 2.09 -6.30 -2.49
CA ILE A 61 1.28 -7.30 -3.18
C ILE A 61 0.56 -6.66 -4.38
N PRO A 62 0.58 -7.27 -5.57
CA PRO A 62 -0.20 -6.80 -6.72
C PRO A 62 -1.72 -6.90 -6.47
N LEU A 63 -2.49 -5.98 -7.05
CA LEU A 63 -3.94 -5.90 -6.83
C LEU A 63 -4.66 -7.18 -7.29
N GLU A 64 -4.23 -7.74 -8.42
CA GLU A 64 -4.75 -8.98 -8.98
C GLU A 64 -4.60 -10.18 -8.03
N VAL A 65 -3.51 -10.22 -7.26
CA VAL A 65 -3.28 -11.26 -6.25
C VAL A 65 -4.24 -11.07 -5.07
N ILE A 66 -4.41 -9.83 -4.58
CA ILE A 66 -5.32 -9.50 -3.48
C ILE A 66 -6.75 -9.91 -3.84
N VAL A 67 -7.21 -9.56 -5.05
CA VAL A 67 -8.56 -9.93 -5.53
C VAL A 67 -8.72 -11.44 -5.62
N GLY A 68 -7.73 -12.14 -6.18
CA GLY A 68 -7.73 -13.61 -6.28
C GLY A 68 -7.86 -14.29 -4.92
N GLU A 69 -7.10 -13.84 -3.91
CA GLU A 69 -7.17 -14.40 -2.56
C GLU A 69 -8.51 -14.08 -1.86
N LEU A 70 -9.08 -12.90 -2.09
CA LEU A 70 -10.40 -12.55 -1.57
C LEU A 70 -11.51 -13.42 -2.17
N LEU A 71 -11.46 -13.70 -3.47
CA LEU A 71 -12.42 -14.60 -4.14
C LEU A 71 -12.32 -16.01 -3.59
N LYS A 72 -11.10 -16.56 -3.47
CA LYS A 72 -10.85 -17.88 -2.88
C LYS A 72 -11.39 -17.97 -1.46
N LYS A 73 -11.06 -17.00 -0.60
CA LYS A 73 -11.51 -16.95 0.79
C LYS A 73 -13.04 -16.91 0.92
N LYS A 74 -13.72 -16.29 -0.04
CA LYS A 74 -15.19 -16.18 -0.09
C LYS A 74 -15.87 -17.29 -0.88
N ASN A 75 -15.11 -18.23 -1.45
CA ASN A 75 -15.61 -19.27 -2.34
C ASN A 75 -16.45 -18.71 -3.51
N LEU A 76 -15.96 -17.63 -4.12
CA LEU A 76 -16.60 -16.96 -5.26
C LEU A 76 -15.85 -17.25 -6.55
N THR A 77 -16.57 -17.24 -7.67
CA THR A 77 -16.02 -17.34 -9.02
C THR A 77 -16.19 -16.01 -9.76
N VAL A 78 -15.40 -15.79 -10.80
CA VAL A 78 -15.43 -14.60 -11.65
C VAL A 78 -15.29 -15.00 -13.11
N SER A 79 -15.92 -14.25 -14.01
CA SER A 79 -15.73 -14.34 -15.46
C SER A 79 -15.65 -12.93 -16.05
N THR A 80 -14.99 -12.80 -17.21
CA THR A 80 -14.82 -11.53 -17.91
C THR A 80 -15.34 -11.64 -19.35
N ALA A 81 -15.81 -10.50 -19.88
CA ALA A 81 -16.09 -10.31 -21.30
C ALA A 81 -15.38 -9.02 -21.72
N GLU A 82 -14.41 -9.12 -22.61
CA GLU A 82 -13.47 -8.04 -22.89
C GLU A 82 -13.57 -7.52 -24.33
N SER A 83 -13.39 -6.20 -24.49
CA SER A 83 -13.28 -5.53 -25.80
C SER A 83 -11.89 -4.91 -25.93
N CYS A 84 -11.70 -3.63 -25.56
CA CYS A 84 -10.43 -2.92 -25.75
C CYS A 84 -9.24 -3.48 -24.96
N THR A 85 -9.48 -4.23 -23.87
CA THR A 85 -8.42 -4.83 -23.04
C THR A 85 -7.87 -6.13 -23.63
N GLY A 86 -8.56 -6.73 -24.60
CA GLY A 86 -8.04 -7.84 -25.41
C GLY A 86 -7.69 -9.12 -24.64
N GLY A 87 -8.23 -9.32 -23.43
CA GLY A 87 -7.91 -10.48 -22.58
C GLY A 87 -6.86 -10.21 -21.51
N SER A 88 -6.44 -8.95 -21.31
CA SER A 88 -5.42 -8.60 -20.30
C SER A 88 -5.94 -8.62 -18.86
N ILE A 89 -7.26 -8.68 -18.66
CA ILE A 89 -7.87 -8.78 -17.32
C ILE A 89 -7.98 -10.24 -16.85
N ALA A 90 -8.15 -11.17 -17.79
CA ALA A 90 -8.41 -12.60 -17.54
C ALA A 90 -7.18 -13.40 -17.05
#